data_AF-A0A7S2VA11-F1
#
_entry.id   AF-A0A7S2VA11-F1
#
_cell.length_a   1.000
_cell.length_b   1.000
_cell.length_c   1.000
_cell.angle_alpha   90.00
_cell.angle_beta   90.00
_cell.angle_gamma   90.00
#
_symmetry.space_group_name_H-M   'P 1'
#
loop_
_entity.id
_entity.type
_entity.pdbx_description
1 polymer ?
#
loop_
_entity_poly.entity_id
_entity_poly.type
_entity_poly.pdbx_seq_one_letter_code
_entity_poly.pdbx_strand_id
1 'polypeptide(L)'
;LGRIETAIAVANEVYSNSGALTQLRLAHAYYEPGFVEDRTKANTNMLSDALNALSTLNTAGNTLYQHRDTYGGDLVAIFVERTDIGSTAGKANRPGIYSATGQDTYSGTVFAHEIGHNFGCRHDRVENNACSDTVNTNYGWVDPAGEFRDVMAYSCSGKNNCDGVPYAGSCPEVLQVSNAVNVHMWPYSTEGG
;
A
#
# COMPACT_ATOMS: atom_id res chain seq x y z
N LEU A 1 -1.13 -19.83 4.75
CA LEU A 1 -2.49 -19.36 5.12
C LEU A 1 -2.43 -18.34 6.27
N GLY A 2 -1.96 -18.69 7.48
CA GLY A 2 -1.97 -17.76 8.63
C GLY A 2 -1.41 -16.35 8.39
N ARG A 3 -0.30 -16.19 7.64
CA ARG A 3 0.24 -14.85 7.29
C ARG A 3 -0.70 -14.00 6.43
N ILE A 4 -1.41 -14.63 5.50
CA ILE A 4 -2.38 -13.95 4.61
C ILE A 4 -3.57 -13.48 5.43
N GLU A 5 -4.07 -14.32 6.34
CA GLU A 5 -5.17 -13.96 7.23
C GLU A 5 -4.79 -12.81 8.17
N THR A 6 -3.58 -12.84 8.74
CA THR A 6 -3.05 -11.71 9.53
C THR A 6 -2.98 -10.44 8.70
N ALA A 7 -2.47 -10.49 7.46
CA ALA A 7 -2.37 -9.30 6.62
C ALA A 7 -3.76 -8.69 6.32
N ILE A 8 -4.74 -9.53 6.03
CA ILE A 8 -6.13 -9.10 5.82
C ILE A 8 -6.73 -8.52 7.11
N ALA A 9 -6.47 -9.13 8.27
CA ALA A 9 -6.94 -8.62 9.54
C ALA A 9 -6.36 -7.24 9.86
N VAL A 10 -5.05 -7.04 9.67
CA VAL A 10 -4.39 -5.75 9.86
C VAL A 10 -4.91 -4.70 8.88
N ALA A 11 -5.08 -5.03 7.60
CA ALA A 11 -5.65 -4.09 6.64
C ALA A 11 -7.08 -3.67 7.00
N ASN A 12 -7.91 -4.61 7.46
CA ASN A 12 -9.25 -4.29 7.95
C ASN A 12 -9.23 -3.42 9.21
N GLU A 13 -8.29 -3.65 10.12
CA GLU A 13 -8.08 -2.79 11.29
C GLU A 13 -7.70 -1.36 10.86
N VAL A 14 -6.76 -1.21 9.92
CA VAL A 14 -6.39 0.09 9.34
C VAL A 14 -7.61 0.82 8.77
N TYR A 15 -8.40 0.15 7.94
CA TYR A 15 -9.59 0.76 7.32
C TYR A 15 -10.68 1.10 8.35
N SER A 16 -10.91 0.22 9.32
CA SER A 16 -11.85 0.45 10.42
C SER A 16 -11.43 1.66 11.28
N ASN A 17 -10.17 1.73 11.70
CA ASN A 17 -9.60 2.83 12.49
C ASN A 17 -9.66 4.18 11.76
N SER A 18 -9.79 4.14 10.43
CA SER A 18 -9.86 5.31 9.56
C SER A 18 -11.29 5.72 9.22
N GLY A 19 -12.30 4.93 9.59
CA GLY A 19 -13.67 5.12 9.12
C GLY A 19 -13.83 4.95 7.60
N ALA A 20 -12.89 4.26 6.94
CA ALA A 20 -13.00 3.94 5.53
C ALA A 20 -14.10 2.88 5.34
N LEU A 21 -15.05 3.15 4.44
CA LEU A 21 -16.21 2.27 4.19
C LEU A 21 -15.82 1.07 3.30
N THR A 22 -14.85 0.28 3.76
CA THR A 22 -14.35 -0.91 3.07
C THR A 22 -14.01 -2.01 4.05
N GLN A 23 -14.13 -3.26 3.60
CA GLN A 23 -13.74 -4.44 4.35
C GLN A 23 -13.26 -5.52 3.38
N LEU A 24 -12.06 -6.02 3.61
CA LEU A 24 -11.48 -7.12 2.87
C LEU A 24 -11.98 -8.46 3.42
N ARG A 25 -12.36 -9.35 2.50
CA ARG A 25 -12.69 -10.75 2.78
C ARG A 25 -11.82 -11.64 1.92
N LEU A 26 -11.21 -12.67 2.50
CA LEU A 26 -10.48 -13.65 1.71
C LEU A 26 -11.46 -14.51 0.91
N ALA A 27 -11.49 -14.31 -0.42
CA ALA A 27 -12.30 -15.13 -1.31
C ALA A 27 -11.66 -16.50 -1.58
N HIS A 28 -10.36 -16.50 -1.91
CA HIS A 28 -9.58 -17.70 -2.18
C HIS A 28 -8.08 -17.43 -1.95
N ALA A 29 -7.34 -18.46 -1.54
CA ALA A 29 -5.87 -18.43 -1.45
C ALA A 29 -5.31 -19.76 -1.91
N TYR A 30 -4.26 -19.70 -2.73
CA TYR A 30 -3.55 -20.87 -3.25
C TYR A 30 -2.11 -20.50 -3.58
N TYR A 31 -1.29 -21.52 -3.84
CA TYR A 31 0.05 -21.33 -4.39
C TYR A 31 -0.03 -21.27 -5.92
N GLU A 32 0.47 -20.20 -6.53
CA GLU A 32 0.44 -20.02 -7.99
C GLU A 32 1.69 -20.66 -8.64
N PRO A 33 1.58 -21.84 -9.28
CA PRO A 33 2.74 -22.52 -9.87
C PRO A 33 3.32 -21.80 -11.10
N GLY A 34 2.56 -20.92 -11.75
CA GLY A 34 2.97 -20.14 -12.92
C GLY A 34 3.92 -18.98 -12.61
N PHE A 35 4.17 -18.68 -11.32
CA PHE A 35 5.15 -17.69 -10.89
C PHE A 35 6.18 -18.34 -9.96
N VAL A 36 7.45 -18.27 -10.36
CA VAL A 36 8.56 -18.81 -9.58
C VAL A 36 9.55 -17.68 -9.29
N GLU A 37 9.82 -17.45 -8.00
CA GLU A 37 10.83 -16.49 -7.56
C GLU A 37 12.24 -16.99 -7.94
N ASP A 38 12.78 -16.46 -9.03
CA ASP A 38 14.09 -16.86 -9.54
C ASP A 38 15.23 -16.44 -8.60
N ARG A 39 15.69 -17.39 -7.78
CA ARG A 39 16.79 -17.22 -6.80
C ARG A 39 18.16 -16.97 -7.40
N THR A 40 18.32 -17.14 -8.71
CA THR A 40 19.59 -16.85 -9.40
C THR A 40 19.73 -15.37 -9.76
N LYS A 41 18.62 -14.63 -9.85
CA LYS A 41 18.61 -13.20 -10.15
C LYS A 41 18.90 -12.36 -8.92
N ALA A 42 19.55 -11.22 -9.15
CA ALA A 42 19.63 -10.14 -8.17
C ALA A 42 18.21 -9.73 -7.76
N ASN A 43 18.03 -9.48 -6.47
CA ASN A 43 16.72 -9.21 -5.89
C ASN A 43 16.33 -7.73 -6.07
N THR A 44 16.37 -7.20 -7.30
CA THR A 44 16.16 -5.76 -7.55
C THR A 44 14.81 -5.44 -8.17
N ASN A 45 14.10 -6.44 -8.72
CA ASN A 45 12.83 -6.26 -9.44
C ASN A 45 11.81 -7.37 -9.13
N MET A 46 12.00 -8.16 -8.07
CA MET A 46 11.13 -9.28 -7.73
C MET A 46 9.66 -8.87 -7.56
N LEU A 47 9.38 -7.75 -6.88
CA LEU A 47 8.01 -7.26 -6.72
C LEU A 47 7.40 -6.80 -8.04
N SER A 48 8.23 -6.23 -8.92
CA SER A 48 7.81 -5.82 -10.27
C SER A 48 7.51 -7.03 -11.15
N ASP A 49 8.36 -8.05 -11.11
CA ASP A 49 8.18 -9.30 -11.85
C ASP A 49 6.91 -10.02 -11.38
N ALA A 50 6.66 -10.08 -10.06
CA ALA A 50 5.46 -10.64 -9.47
C ALA A 50 4.18 -9.90 -9.91
N LEU A 51 4.19 -8.57 -9.84
CA LEU A 51 3.06 -7.73 -10.27
C LEU A 51 2.77 -7.89 -11.77
N ASN A 52 3.80 -7.95 -12.60
CA ASN A 52 3.67 -8.16 -14.04
C ASN A 52 3.15 -9.57 -14.36
N ALA A 53 3.58 -10.58 -13.60
CA ALA A 53 3.11 -11.95 -13.76
C ALA A 53 1.59 -12.06 -13.53
N LEU A 54 1.04 -11.38 -12.51
CA LEU A 54 -0.41 -11.37 -12.26
C LEU A 54 -1.22 -10.91 -13.47
N SER A 55 -0.75 -9.88 -14.19
CA SER A 55 -1.42 -9.38 -15.40
C SER A 55 -1.41 -10.42 -16.53
N THR A 56 -0.34 -11.19 -16.64
CA THR A 56 -0.18 -12.24 -17.67
C THR A 56 -1.00 -13.48 -17.33
N LEU A 57 -0.96 -13.89 -16.07
CA LEU A 57 -1.66 -15.06 -15.53
C LEU A 57 -3.16 -14.83 -15.40
N ASN A 58 -3.61 -13.57 -15.35
CA ASN A 58 -5.03 -13.24 -15.39
C ASN A 58 -5.55 -13.06 -16.84
N THR A 59 -5.32 -14.08 -17.67
CA THR A 59 -5.86 -14.16 -19.03
C THR A 59 -6.68 -15.44 -19.18
N ALA A 60 -7.67 -15.44 -20.08
CA ALA A 60 -8.57 -16.56 -20.26
C ALA A 60 -7.80 -17.86 -20.56
N GLY A 61 -8.08 -18.92 -19.79
CA GLY A 61 -7.39 -20.21 -19.89
C GLY A 61 -6.30 -20.44 -18.84
N ASN A 62 -5.91 -19.41 -18.07
CA ASN A 62 -5.01 -19.56 -16.94
C ASN A 62 -5.77 -19.77 -15.62
N THR A 63 -5.13 -20.45 -14.67
CA THR A 63 -5.67 -20.81 -13.34
C THR A 63 -6.09 -19.60 -12.53
N LEU A 64 -5.28 -18.54 -12.50
CA LEU A 64 -5.58 -17.32 -11.77
C LEU A 64 -6.87 -16.65 -12.26
N TYR A 65 -7.03 -16.51 -13.58
CA TYR A 65 -8.25 -15.97 -14.17
C TYR A 65 -9.48 -16.80 -13.76
N GLN A 66 -9.39 -18.13 -13.88
CA GLN A 66 -10.48 -19.04 -13.53
C GLN A 66 -10.85 -18.97 -12.05
N HIS A 67 -9.86 -18.89 -11.15
CA HIS A 67 -10.11 -18.75 -9.73
C HIS A 67 -10.76 -17.40 -9.39
N ARG A 68 -10.30 -16.31 -10.01
CA ARG A 68 -10.93 -15.00 -9.79
C ARG A 68 -12.39 -14.99 -10.20
N ASP A 69 -12.71 -15.59 -11.36
CA ASP A 69 -14.08 -15.70 -11.88
C ASP A 69 -14.95 -16.63 -11.00
N THR A 70 -14.40 -17.79 -10.61
CA THR A 70 -15.13 -18.80 -9.81
C THR A 70 -15.43 -18.33 -8.38
N TYR A 71 -14.47 -17.66 -7.73
CA TYR A 71 -14.58 -17.25 -6.34
C TYR A 71 -14.99 -15.78 -6.15
N GLY A 72 -15.11 -15.01 -7.24
CA GLY A 72 -15.52 -13.60 -7.21
C GLY A 72 -14.49 -12.68 -6.56
N GLY A 73 -13.23 -12.77 -6.99
CA GLY A 73 -12.15 -11.91 -6.45
C GLY A 73 -12.13 -10.52 -7.10
N ASP A 74 -12.42 -9.48 -6.32
CA ASP A 74 -12.35 -8.08 -6.80
C ASP A 74 -10.91 -7.55 -6.90
N LEU A 75 -10.04 -8.05 -6.02
CA LEU A 75 -8.61 -7.74 -5.94
C LEU A 75 -7.79 -9.04 -5.98
N VAL A 76 -6.59 -8.97 -6.52
CA VAL A 76 -5.67 -10.11 -6.62
C VAL A 76 -4.29 -9.67 -6.11
N ALA A 77 -3.86 -10.28 -5.02
CA ALA A 77 -2.57 -10.00 -4.40
C ALA A 77 -1.68 -11.24 -4.43
N ILE A 78 -0.40 -11.06 -4.75
CA ILE A 78 0.62 -12.10 -4.64
C ILE A 78 1.58 -11.80 -3.48
N PHE A 79 1.82 -12.81 -2.66
CA PHE A 79 2.78 -12.72 -1.56
C PHE A 79 4.06 -13.45 -1.94
N VAL A 80 5.17 -12.72 -2.00
CA VAL A 80 6.49 -13.25 -2.38
C VAL A 80 7.42 -13.34 -1.17
N GLU A 81 8.32 -14.32 -1.15
CA GLU A 81 9.32 -14.44 -0.08
C GLU A 81 10.44 -13.40 -0.20
N ARG A 82 10.73 -12.95 -1.43
CA ARG A 82 11.82 -12.01 -1.72
C ARG A 82 11.29 -10.63 -2.09
N THR A 83 11.78 -9.60 -1.41
CA THR A 83 11.48 -8.18 -1.69
C THR A 83 12.63 -7.47 -2.38
N ASP A 84 12.37 -6.36 -3.07
CA ASP A 84 13.41 -5.64 -3.79
C ASP A 84 14.44 -5.04 -2.81
N ILE A 85 15.73 -5.14 -3.14
CA ILE A 85 16.83 -4.54 -2.39
C ILE A 85 16.63 -3.01 -2.41
N GLY A 86 16.67 -2.39 -1.23
CA GLY A 86 16.59 -0.93 -1.12
C GLY A 86 15.27 -0.38 -0.58
N SER A 87 14.56 -1.14 0.27
CA SER A 87 13.40 -0.74 1.11
C SER A 87 11.99 -0.88 0.52
N THR A 88 11.83 -1.38 -0.71
CA THR A 88 10.50 -1.62 -1.27
C THR A 88 9.96 -2.96 -0.76
N ALA A 89 8.94 -2.91 0.11
CA ALA A 89 8.31 -4.10 0.68
C ALA A 89 7.05 -4.54 -0.10
N GLY A 90 6.50 -3.68 -0.96
CA GLY A 90 5.33 -3.97 -1.76
C GLY A 90 5.28 -3.15 -3.06
N LYS A 91 4.40 -3.56 -3.97
CA LYS A 91 4.13 -2.84 -5.21
C LYS A 91 2.72 -3.12 -5.72
N ALA A 92 2.03 -2.10 -6.20
CA ALA A 92 0.68 -2.24 -6.72
C ALA A 92 0.41 -1.38 -7.95
N ASN A 93 -0.60 -1.80 -8.73
CA ASN A 93 -1.19 -0.95 -9.76
C ASN A 93 -2.09 0.11 -9.11
N ARG A 94 -1.94 1.38 -9.52
CA ARG A 94 -2.68 2.53 -8.98
C ARG A 94 -3.33 3.41 -10.06
N PRO A 95 -4.66 3.49 -10.14
CA PRO A 95 -5.59 2.50 -9.59
C PRO A 95 -5.43 1.16 -10.31
N GLY A 96 -5.96 0.09 -9.72
CA GLY A 96 -5.89 -1.23 -10.31
C GLY A 96 -6.32 -2.31 -9.34
N ILE A 97 -6.15 -3.57 -9.73
CA ILE A 97 -6.60 -4.73 -8.93
C ILE A 97 -5.45 -5.66 -8.53
N TYR A 98 -4.22 -5.35 -8.94
CA TYR A 98 -3.06 -6.22 -8.71
C TYR A 98 -2.10 -5.57 -7.72
N SER A 99 -1.62 -6.38 -6.79
CA SER A 99 -0.59 -6.01 -5.83
C SER A 99 0.36 -7.18 -5.56
N ALA A 100 1.60 -6.86 -5.19
CA ALA A 100 2.62 -7.78 -4.74
C ALA A 100 3.15 -7.31 -3.39
N THR A 101 3.24 -8.20 -2.42
CA THR A 101 3.69 -7.90 -1.06
C THR A 101 4.74 -8.90 -0.62
N GLY A 102 5.82 -8.41 -0.02
CA GLY A 102 6.81 -9.25 0.65
C GLY A 102 6.26 -9.96 1.88
N GLN A 103 6.59 -11.24 2.04
CA GLN A 103 6.32 -12.00 3.26
C GLN A 103 7.36 -11.70 4.35
N ASP A 104 7.50 -10.44 4.73
CA ASP A 104 8.31 -10.03 5.89
C ASP A 104 7.44 -9.70 7.11
N THR A 105 8.10 -9.32 8.20
CA THR A 105 7.48 -9.01 9.50
C THR A 105 6.42 -7.91 9.43
N TYR A 106 6.42 -7.07 8.39
CA TYR A 106 5.50 -5.92 8.22
C TYR A 106 4.44 -6.14 7.15
N SER A 107 4.28 -7.38 6.67
CA SER A 107 3.35 -7.72 5.57
C SER A 107 1.91 -7.21 5.75
N GLY A 108 1.42 -6.98 6.98
CA GLY A 108 0.07 -6.46 7.21
C GLY A 108 -0.13 -5.00 6.81
N THR A 109 0.71 -4.07 7.29
CA THR A 109 0.57 -2.66 6.91
C THR A 109 1.05 -2.41 5.49
N VAL A 110 2.08 -3.15 5.03
CA VAL A 110 2.50 -3.14 3.62
C VAL A 110 1.35 -3.62 2.72
N PHE A 111 0.66 -4.71 3.07
CA PHE A 111 -0.50 -5.15 2.31
C PHE A 111 -1.61 -4.09 2.29
N ALA A 112 -1.92 -3.47 3.44
CA ALA A 112 -2.89 -2.38 3.51
C ALA A 112 -2.51 -1.18 2.63
N HIS A 113 -1.21 -0.84 2.57
CA HIS A 113 -0.65 0.19 1.70
C HIS A 113 -0.87 -0.14 0.22
N GLU A 114 -0.52 -1.35 -0.20
CA GLU A 114 -0.67 -1.78 -1.59
C GLU A 114 -2.13 -1.86 -2.03
N ILE A 115 -3.04 -2.27 -1.14
CA ILE A 115 -4.48 -2.23 -1.42
C ILE A 115 -4.97 -0.78 -1.49
N GLY A 116 -4.42 0.14 -0.69
CA GLY A 116 -4.68 1.58 -0.81
C GLY A 116 -4.30 2.11 -2.21
N HIS A 117 -3.17 1.68 -2.76
CA HIS A 117 -2.81 1.95 -4.15
C HIS A 117 -3.81 1.38 -5.15
N ASN A 118 -4.31 0.16 -4.96
CA ASN A 118 -5.36 -0.40 -5.83
C ASN A 118 -6.62 0.48 -5.85
N PHE A 119 -7.00 1.08 -4.72
CA PHE A 119 -8.09 2.05 -4.64
C PHE A 119 -7.75 3.47 -5.16
N GLY A 120 -6.50 3.72 -5.58
CA GLY A 120 -6.07 4.99 -6.16
C GLY A 120 -5.38 5.95 -5.19
N CYS A 121 -5.14 5.54 -3.94
CA CYS A 121 -4.39 6.35 -2.97
C CYS A 121 -2.92 6.44 -3.35
N ARG A 122 -2.33 7.62 -3.17
CA ARG A 122 -0.93 7.95 -3.41
C ARG A 122 -0.20 7.98 -2.07
N HIS A 123 1.13 8.03 -2.13
CA HIS A 123 1.89 8.39 -0.94
C HIS A 123 1.55 9.81 -0.46
N ASP A 124 2.22 10.26 0.58
CA ASP A 124 2.10 11.63 1.06
C ASP A 124 2.47 12.67 -0.01
N ARG A 125 2.06 13.90 0.24
CA ARG A 125 2.24 15.02 -0.69
C ARG A 125 3.69 15.39 -0.91
N VAL A 126 4.53 15.26 0.11
CA VAL A 126 5.96 15.54 -0.02
C VAL A 126 6.57 14.54 -0.99
N GLU A 127 6.28 13.26 -0.80
CA GLU A 127 6.78 12.20 -1.68
C GLU A 127 6.26 12.33 -3.13
N ASN A 128 5.01 12.76 -3.31
CA ASN A 128 4.44 12.96 -4.65
C ASN A 128 4.76 14.32 -5.29
N ASN A 129 5.53 15.18 -4.62
CA ASN A 129 5.75 16.57 -5.04
C ASN A 129 4.43 17.31 -5.34
N ALA A 130 3.44 17.11 -4.45
CA ALA A 130 2.04 17.51 -4.62
C ALA A 130 1.56 18.42 -3.47
N CYS A 131 2.46 19.18 -2.86
CA CYS A 131 2.14 20.07 -1.75
C CYS A 131 1.19 21.22 -2.11
N SER A 132 1.10 21.58 -3.41
CA SER A 132 0.13 22.57 -3.91
C SER A 132 -1.26 21.99 -4.18
N ASP A 133 -1.41 20.65 -4.19
CA ASP A 133 -2.71 20.01 -4.31
C ASP A 133 -3.38 19.99 -2.94
N THR A 134 -4.38 20.82 -2.76
CA THR A 134 -5.11 20.96 -1.49
C THR A 134 -6.54 20.40 -1.58
N VAL A 135 -6.93 19.89 -2.75
CA VAL A 135 -8.32 19.51 -3.05
C VAL A 135 -8.51 18.00 -3.06
N ASN A 136 -7.52 17.23 -3.52
CA ASN A 136 -7.64 15.78 -3.64
C ASN A 136 -7.28 15.09 -2.33
N THR A 137 -8.08 14.16 -1.85
CA THR A 137 -7.86 13.48 -0.56
C THR A 137 -7.23 12.09 -0.68
N ASN A 138 -6.76 11.71 -1.87
CA ASN A 138 -6.20 10.38 -2.14
C ASN A 138 -4.68 10.35 -1.94
N TYR A 139 -4.15 11.04 -0.94
CA TYR A 139 -2.73 11.07 -0.59
C TYR A 139 -2.58 10.57 0.83
N GLY A 140 -1.48 9.86 1.12
CA GLY A 140 -1.09 9.61 2.49
C GLY A 140 -0.83 10.90 3.25
N TRP A 141 -0.64 10.76 4.55
CA TRP A 141 -0.51 11.90 5.43
C TRP A 141 0.67 11.76 6.39
N VAL A 142 1.35 12.88 6.61
CA VAL A 142 2.43 13.05 7.58
C VAL A 142 2.15 14.26 8.45
N ASP A 143 2.40 14.13 9.75
CA ASP A 143 2.28 15.22 10.69
C ASP A 143 3.19 16.38 10.33
N PRO A 144 2.69 17.64 10.25
CA PRO A 144 3.55 18.77 9.93
C PRO A 144 4.76 18.91 10.86
N ALA A 145 4.66 18.49 12.13
CA ALA A 145 5.79 18.43 13.06
C ALA A 145 6.59 17.11 12.98
N GLY A 146 6.09 16.12 12.23
CA GLY A 146 6.72 14.83 12.03
C GLY A 146 6.49 13.88 13.20
N GLU A 147 5.43 14.08 13.99
CA GLU A 147 5.12 13.22 15.14
C GLU A 147 4.66 11.81 14.74
N PHE A 148 3.96 11.67 13.61
CA PHE A 148 3.51 10.40 13.08
C PHE A 148 3.17 10.49 11.59
N ARG A 149 2.93 9.34 10.97
CA ARG A 149 2.45 9.23 9.59
C ARG A 149 1.41 8.12 9.45
N ASP A 150 0.55 8.23 8.45
CA ASP A 150 -0.40 7.18 8.11
C ASP A 150 0.26 6.05 7.30
N VAL A 151 -0.48 4.96 7.06
CA VAL A 151 0.03 3.78 6.33
C VAL A 151 0.42 4.10 4.89
N MET A 152 -0.16 5.12 4.25
CA MET A 152 0.16 5.47 2.86
C MET A 152 1.40 6.34 2.74
N ALA A 153 1.85 6.99 3.81
CA ALA A 153 2.95 7.94 3.78
C ALA A 153 4.34 7.28 3.89
N TYR A 154 5.34 7.91 3.28
CA TYR A 154 6.74 7.51 3.42
C TYR A 154 7.32 7.97 4.76
N SER A 155 8.45 7.35 5.14
CA SER A 155 9.25 7.80 6.29
C SER A 155 9.62 9.27 6.20
N CYS A 156 9.55 9.96 7.34
CA CYS A 156 9.90 11.38 7.47
C CYS A 156 11.40 11.65 7.46
N SER A 157 12.24 10.62 7.64
CA SER A 157 13.68 10.78 7.84
C SER A 157 14.34 11.50 6.66
N GLY A 158 14.97 12.64 6.93
CA GLY A 158 15.70 13.42 5.93
C GLY A 158 14.81 14.21 4.96
N LYS A 159 13.54 14.43 5.29
CA LYS A 159 12.58 15.18 4.47
C LYS A 159 12.06 16.42 5.18
N ASN A 160 11.55 17.36 4.38
CA ASN A 160 10.82 18.53 4.85
C ASN A 160 9.33 18.35 4.58
N ASN A 161 8.49 18.95 5.42
CA ASN A 161 7.06 19.07 5.19
C ASN A 161 6.76 20.02 4.02
N CYS A 162 5.47 20.18 3.69
CA CYS A 162 5.07 21.03 2.57
C CYS A 162 5.34 22.53 2.76
N ASP A 163 5.63 22.99 3.99
CA ASP A 163 6.05 24.35 4.28
C ASP A 163 7.59 24.52 4.22
N GLY A 164 8.31 23.46 3.87
CA GLY A 164 9.77 23.45 3.82
C GLY A 164 10.44 23.30 5.19
N VAL A 165 9.69 22.99 6.24
CA VAL A 165 10.22 22.73 7.58
C VAL A 165 10.68 21.28 7.70
N PRO A 166 11.91 20.99 8.15
CA PRO A 166 12.36 19.61 8.39
C PRO A 166 11.46 18.88 9.39
N TYR A 167 11.11 17.63 9.10
CA TYR A 167 10.44 16.78 10.09
C TYR A 167 11.35 16.47 11.27
N ALA A 168 10.77 16.29 12.47
CA ALA A 168 11.52 16.04 13.70
C ALA A 168 12.27 14.69 13.75
N GLY A 169 12.03 13.76 12.80
CA GLY A 169 12.65 12.44 12.81
C GLY A 169 12.02 11.46 11.82
N SER A 170 11.94 10.18 12.18
CA SER A 170 11.43 9.11 11.32
C SER A 170 9.90 8.98 11.26
N CYS A 171 9.18 9.71 12.12
CA CYS A 171 7.73 9.69 12.34
C CYS A 171 7.10 8.27 12.38
N PRO A 172 6.73 7.71 13.55
CA PRO A 172 6.10 6.40 13.63
C PRO A 172 4.84 6.28 12.74
N GLU A 173 4.63 5.09 12.19
CA GLU A 173 3.42 4.75 11.44
C GLU A 173 2.28 4.45 12.40
N VAL A 174 1.11 5.02 12.14
CA VAL A 174 -0.13 4.67 12.83
C VAL A 174 -0.99 3.78 11.93
N LEU A 175 -1.78 2.88 12.52
CA LEU A 175 -2.70 1.99 11.80
C LEU A 175 -3.95 2.73 11.29
N GLN A 176 -3.74 3.75 10.46
CA GLN A 176 -4.76 4.55 9.82
C GLN A 176 -4.34 4.91 8.39
N VAL A 177 -5.32 5.32 7.59
CA VAL A 177 -5.17 5.96 6.29
C VAL A 177 -6.04 7.21 6.26
N SER A 178 -5.50 8.29 5.72
CA SER A 178 -6.26 9.51 5.47
C SER A 178 -7.35 9.29 4.40
N ASN A 179 -8.49 9.96 4.58
CA ASN A 179 -9.61 9.94 3.63
C ASN A 179 -10.44 11.23 3.71
N ALA A 180 -11.46 11.36 2.87
CA ALA A 180 -12.27 12.58 2.79
C ALA A 180 -13.13 12.87 4.04
N VAL A 181 -13.42 11.87 4.87
CA VAL A 181 -14.30 12.00 6.05
C VAL A 181 -13.48 12.14 7.33
N ASN A 182 -12.45 11.31 7.47
CA ASN A 182 -11.39 11.45 8.45
C ASN A 182 -10.14 11.91 7.73
N VAL A 183 -10.19 13.16 7.24
CA VAL A 183 -8.99 13.98 7.23
C VAL A 183 -8.74 14.27 8.70
N HIS A 184 -8.16 13.29 9.42
CA HIS A 184 -7.22 13.76 10.42
C HIS A 184 -6.32 14.73 9.63
N MET A 185 -6.20 15.92 10.18
CA MET A 185 -5.21 16.92 9.79
C MET A 185 -5.33 17.50 8.36
N TRP A 186 -6.26 18.46 8.24
CA TRP A 186 -5.93 19.82 7.80
C TRP A 186 -6.88 20.81 8.52
N PRO A 187 -6.41 22.03 8.85
CA PRO A 187 -5.79 22.92 7.87
C PRO A 187 -4.31 23.20 8.18
N TYR A 188 -3.47 23.30 7.13
CA TYR A 188 -2.39 24.28 7.20
C TYR A 188 -3.09 25.62 7.43
N SER A 189 -2.94 26.16 8.63
CA SER A 189 -3.50 27.44 9.00
C SER A 189 -2.99 28.49 8.02
N THR A 190 -3.88 29.04 7.19
CA THR A 190 -3.76 30.44 6.82
C THR A 190 -4.14 31.26 8.05
N GLU A 191 -3.24 31.34 9.03
CA GLU A 191 -3.24 32.46 9.97
C GLU A 191 -2.03 33.33 9.64
N GLY A 192 -2.17 34.05 8.54
CA GLY A 192 -1.65 35.41 8.50
C GLY A 192 -2.53 36.26 9.41
N GLY A 193 -1.99 36.58 10.57
CA GLY A 193 -2.43 37.66 11.46
C GLY A 193 -1.21 38.45 11.88
#